data_AF-A0A7X4FE16-F1
#
_entry.id   AF-A0A7X4FE16-F1
#
_cell.length_a   1.000
_cell.length_b   1.000
_cell.length_c   1.000
_cell.angle_alpha   90.00
_cell.angle_beta   90.00
_cell.angle_gamma   90.00
#
_symmetry.space_group_name_H-M   'P 1'
#
loop_
_entity.id
_entity.type
_entity.pdbx_description
1 polymer ?
#
loop_
_entity_poly.entity_id
_entity_poly.type
_entity_poly.pdbx_seq_one_letter_code
_entity_poly.pdbx_strand_id
1 'polypeptide(L)'
;MINRRTIPEHTRLKLWVKAAGRCQFHGCNEPLWQNNLTLSDGNFAEVAHIIASSEDGPRGSEESSDLRIDYSNLMLLCQRCHKEIDDDPDRYPTELLRRWKQEHEKRIEIQTNYPEEIHKSTVVLFTVKIKNRIPRINPEAYRNAMFPKYPVDEGIKIEIPDFDRHGDEVEWSTYARTIERKIKTRVEEGKDEKKIKHFSV
;
A
#
# COMPACT_ATOMS: atom_id res chain seq x y z
N MET A 1 -33.66 1.32 30.44
CA MET A 1 -33.20 0.70 29.18
C MET A 1 -32.11 1.58 28.60
N ILE A 2 -30.86 1.11 28.55
CA ILE A 2 -29.76 1.86 27.94
C ILE A 2 -30.08 1.94 26.44
N ASN A 3 -30.44 3.14 25.97
CA ASN A 3 -30.71 3.39 24.56
C ASN A 3 -29.42 3.10 23.80
N ARG A 4 -29.34 1.95 23.11
CA ARG A 4 -28.17 1.59 22.33
C ARG A 4 -28.12 2.52 21.12
N ARG A 5 -27.47 3.68 21.26
CA ARG A 5 -27.20 4.58 20.14
C ARG A 5 -26.43 3.80 19.07
N THR A 6 -27.06 3.60 17.92
CA THR A 6 -26.45 2.99 16.74
C THR A 6 -25.38 3.94 16.20
N ILE A 7 -24.22 3.40 15.81
CA ILE A 7 -23.17 4.22 15.16
C ILE A 7 -23.75 4.77 13.85
N PRO A 8 -23.75 6.09 13.64
CA PRO A 8 -24.28 6.69 12.42
C PRO A 8 -23.61 6.14 11.16
N GLU A 9 -24.37 5.99 10.08
CA GLU A 9 -23.88 5.43 8.83
C GLU A 9 -22.68 6.23 8.27
N HIS A 10 -22.73 7.56 8.30
CA HIS A 10 -21.62 8.40 7.84
C HIS A 10 -20.32 8.11 8.61
N THR A 11 -20.39 7.82 9.92
CA THR A 11 -19.24 7.49 10.76
C THR A 11 -18.68 6.13 10.38
N ARG A 12 -19.57 5.14 10.15
CA ARG A 12 -19.17 3.81 9.66
C ARG A 12 -18.49 3.91 8.30
N LEU A 13 -19.08 4.62 7.34
CA LEU A 13 -18.50 4.82 6.02
C LEU A 13 -17.14 5.51 6.09
N LYS A 14 -17.01 6.56 6.91
CA LYS A 14 -15.73 7.24 7.13
C LYS A 14 -14.66 6.28 7.67
N LEU A 15 -15.01 5.43 8.65
CA LEU A 15 -14.10 4.41 9.19
C LEU A 15 -13.65 3.43 8.11
N TRP A 16 -14.59 2.90 7.33
CA TRP A 16 -14.30 1.99 6.21
C TRP A 16 -13.36 2.60 5.18
N VAL A 17 -13.62 3.84 4.76
CA VAL A 17 -12.81 4.56 3.77
C VAL A 17 -11.41 4.84 4.31
N LYS A 18 -11.27 5.34 5.54
CA LYS A 18 -9.96 5.63 6.14
C LYS A 18 -9.13 4.37 6.43
N ALA A 19 -9.79 3.24 6.67
CA ALA A 19 -9.13 1.94 6.81
C ALA A 19 -8.85 1.24 5.46
N ALA A 20 -9.33 1.79 4.34
CA ALA A 20 -9.37 1.15 3.02
C ALA A 20 -10.03 -0.24 3.03
N GLY A 21 -11.02 -0.45 3.90
CA GLY A 21 -11.68 -1.75 4.10
C GLY A 21 -10.79 -2.86 4.66
N ARG A 22 -9.64 -2.53 5.26
CA ARG A 22 -8.68 -3.51 5.80
C ARG A 22 -8.62 -3.46 7.32
N CYS A 23 -8.27 -4.60 7.93
CA CYS A 23 -8.06 -4.68 9.37
C CYS A 23 -6.95 -3.71 9.82
N GLN A 24 -7.26 -2.86 10.80
CA GLN A 24 -6.33 -1.86 11.34
C GLN A 24 -5.39 -2.41 12.43
N PHE A 25 -5.55 -3.68 12.85
CA PHE A 25 -4.65 -4.30 13.82
C PHE A 25 -3.23 -4.36 13.27
N HIS A 26 -2.24 -4.04 14.10
CA HIS A 26 -0.85 -4.00 13.69
C HIS A 26 -0.36 -5.40 13.26
N GLY A 27 0.07 -5.52 12.00
CA GLY A 27 0.52 -6.79 11.42
C GLY A 27 -0.56 -7.63 10.71
N CYS A 28 -1.83 -7.20 10.70
CA CYS A 28 -2.91 -7.92 10.01
C CYS A 28 -3.15 -7.39 8.58
N ASN A 29 -3.77 -6.21 8.43
CA ASN A 29 -4.07 -5.57 7.15
C ASN A 29 -4.85 -6.42 6.13
N GLU A 30 -5.56 -7.46 6.60
CA GLU A 30 -6.35 -8.33 5.73
C GLU A 30 -7.59 -7.59 5.17
N PRO A 31 -8.01 -7.89 3.92
CA PRO A 31 -9.22 -7.30 3.34
C PRO A 31 -10.46 -7.81 4.09
N LEU A 32 -11.40 -6.93 4.38
CA LEU A 32 -12.62 -7.25 5.14
C LEU A 32 -13.88 -7.29 4.26
N TRP A 33 -13.74 -7.13 2.95
CA TRP A 33 -14.82 -7.23 1.96
C TRP A 33 -14.86 -8.60 1.25
N GLN A 34 -13.96 -9.51 1.61
CA GLN A 34 -13.84 -10.83 1.00
C GLN A 34 -13.31 -11.83 2.03
N ASN A 35 -13.78 -13.06 1.97
CA ASN A 35 -13.21 -14.16 2.74
C ASN A 35 -11.89 -14.61 2.09
N ASN A 36 -10.78 -14.56 2.83
CA ASN A 36 -9.46 -14.90 2.28
C ASN A 36 -9.28 -16.38 1.88
N LEU A 37 -10.12 -17.30 2.40
CA LEU A 37 -10.02 -18.73 2.11
C LEU A 37 -10.97 -19.14 0.97
N THR A 38 -12.22 -18.68 1.02
CA THR A 38 -13.25 -19.07 0.04
C THR A 38 -13.35 -18.09 -1.13
N LEU A 39 -12.71 -16.92 -1.03
CA LEU A 39 -12.79 -15.80 -1.99
C LEU A 39 -14.20 -15.26 -2.21
N SER A 40 -15.15 -15.61 -1.35
CA SER A 40 -16.52 -15.12 -1.42
C SER A 40 -16.59 -13.67 -0.94
N ASP A 41 -17.29 -12.84 -1.69
CA ASP A 41 -17.59 -11.46 -1.30
C ASP A 41 -18.51 -11.43 -0.07
N GLY A 42 -18.28 -10.47 0.81
CA GLY A 42 -19.06 -10.31 2.02
C GLY A 42 -18.45 -9.29 2.97
N ASN A 43 -19.20 -8.88 4.00
CA ASN A 43 -18.66 -8.01 5.04
C ASN A 43 -18.16 -8.85 6.22
N PHE A 44 -16.84 -8.89 6.40
CA PHE A 44 -16.15 -9.59 7.48
C PHE A 44 -15.51 -8.61 8.49
N ALA A 45 -15.92 -7.34 8.47
CA ALA A 45 -15.42 -6.33 9.39
C ALA A 45 -16.29 -6.20 10.64
N GLU A 46 -15.61 -5.98 11.75
CA GLU A 46 -16.16 -5.55 13.02
C GLU A 46 -15.77 -4.09 13.29
N VAL A 47 -16.71 -3.30 13.80
CA VAL A 47 -16.45 -1.94 14.28
C VAL A 47 -16.19 -2.03 15.78
N ALA A 48 -14.91 -2.06 16.14
CA ALA A 48 -14.44 -2.18 17.50
C ALA A 48 -14.38 -0.82 18.19
N HIS A 49 -14.73 -0.79 19.47
CA HIS A 49 -14.54 0.35 20.34
C HIS A 49 -13.14 0.29 20.97
N ILE A 50 -12.37 1.37 20.87
CA ILE A 50 -11.07 1.50 21.55
C ILE A 50 -11.29 1.58 23.07
N ILE A 51 -12.16 2.49 23.50
CA ILE A 51 -12.75 2.54 24.85
C ILE A 51 -14.17 1.99 24.72
N ALA A 52 -14.51 0.97 25.51
CA ALA A 52 -15.81 0.29 25.42
C ALA A 52 -17.01 1.25 25.44
N SER A 53 -18.12 0.80 24.85
CA SER A 53 -19.37 1.57 24.83
C SER A 53 -20.10 1.67 26.18
N SER A 54 -19.59 0.98 27.21
CA SER A 54 -20.09 0.96 28.58
C SER A 54 -18.91 0.96 29.55
N GLU A 55 -19.11 1.54 30.74
CA GLU A 55 -18.12 1.58 31.82
C GLU A 55 -17.56 0.19 32.19
N ASP A 56 -18.42 -0.83 32.28
CA ASP A 56 -18.01 -2.20 32.63
C ASP A 56 -17.32 -2.98 31.50
N GLY A 57 -17.15 -2.36 30.32
CA GLY A 57 -16.55 -3.02 29.15
C GLY A 57 -15.01 -2.92 29.13
N PRO A 58 -14.35 -3.59 28.16
CA PRO A 58 -12.90 -3.48 28.00
C PRO A 58 -12.44 -2.03 27.84
N ARG A 59 -11.54 -1.59 28.73
CA ARG A 59 -11.05 -0.19 28.81
C ARG A 59 -12.16 0.86 29.04
N GLY A 60 -13.33 0.45 29.52
CA GLY A 60 -14.44 1.36 29.81
C GLY A 60 -14.10 2.38 30.90
N SER A 61 -14.64 3.58 30.74
CA SER A 61 -14.56 4.70 31.69
C SER A 61 -15.89 5.47 31.74
N GLU A 62 -16.01 6.47 32.61
CA GLU A 62 -17.18 7.37 32.66
C GLU A 62 -17.48 8.05 31.31
N GLU A 63 -16.47 8.19 30.44
CA GLU A 63 -16.59 8.79 29.10
C GLU A 63 -17.15 7.81 28.04
N SER A 64 -17.31 6.53 28.37
CA SER A 64 -17.71 5.45 27.45
C SER A 64 -18.98 5.76 26.66
N SER A 65 -19.98 6.33 27.34
CA SER A 65 -21.26 6.68 26.73
C SER A 65 -21.11 7.76 25.65
N ASP A 66 -20.25 8.75 25.90
CA ASP A 66 -20.05 9.89 25.01
C ASP A 66 -19.17 9.53 23.81
N LEU A 67 -18.18 8.67 24.02
CA LEU A 67 -17.24 8.22 22.99
C LEU A 67 -17.80 7.11 22.08
N ARG A 68 -18.95 6.52 22.43
CA ARG A 68 -19.51 5.35 21.75
C ARG A 68 -19.69 5.50 20.23
N ILE A 69 -19.99 6.72 19.76
CA ILE A 69 -20.22 7.01 18.34
C ILE A 69 -19.12 7.89 17.73
N ASP A 70 -18.10 8.25 18.52
CA ASP A 70 -17.00 9.08 18.03
C ASP A 70 -16.08 8.23 17.13
N TYR A 71 -15.88 8.68 15.90
CA TYR A 71 -14.91 8.13 14.96
C TYR A 71 -13.53 7.90 15.59
N SER A 72 -13.08 8.81 16.45
CA SER A 72 -11.77 8.72 17.11
C SER A 72 -11.64 7.50 18.02
N ASN A 73 -12.78 7.00 18.52
CA ASN A 73 -12.90 5.85 19.40
C ASN A 73 -13.24 4.55 18.67
N LEU A 74 -13.35 4.56 17.34
CA LEU A 74 -13.73 3.39 16.54
C LEU A 74 -12.56 2.87 15.70
N MET A 75 -12.41 1.55 15.63
CA MET A 75 -11.39 0.87 14.85
C MET A 75 -12.00 -0.25 14.00
N LEU A 76 -11.56 -0.41 12.76
CA LEU A 76 -12.05 -1.45 11.86
C LEU A 76 -11.17 -2.70 12.00
N LEU A 77 -11.74 -3.80 12.47
CA LEU A 77 -11.01 -5.04 12.75
C LEU A 77 -11.67 -6.24 12.08
N CYS A 78 -10.93 -7.33 11.87
CA CYS A 78 -11.57 -8.62 11.62
C CYS A 78 -12.05 -9.22 12.93
N GLN A 79 -12.92 -10.24 12.85
CA GLN A 79 -13.46 -10.92 14.03
C GLN A 79 -12.36 -11.43 14.99
N ARG A 80 -11.28 -12.02 14.45
CA ARG A 80 -10.18 -12.57 15.26
C ARG A 80 -9.46 -11.47 16.06
N CYS A 81 -9.04 -10.40 15.37
CA CYS A 81 -8.33 -9.29 16.01
C CYS A 81 -9.23 -8.50 16.95
N HIS A 82 -10.53 -8.37 16.64
CA HIS A 82 -11.49 -7.75 17.54
C HIS A 82 -11.59 -8.52 18.86
N LYS A 83 -11.76 -9.85 18.80
CA LYS A 83 -11.77 -10.71 19.98
C LYS A 83 -10.47 -10.59 20.78
N GLU A 84 -9.33 -10.60 20.10
CA GLU A 84 -8.01 -10.53 20.75
C GLU A 84 -7.81 -9.25 21.56
N ILE A 85 -8.24 -8.09 21.06
CA ILE A 85 -8.09 -6.83 21.81
C ILE A 85 -9.07 -6.72 22.98
N ASP A 86 -10.22 -7.37 22.92
CA ASP A 86 -11.22 -7.34 23.98
C ASP A 86 -10.91 -8.34 25.10
N ASP A 87 -10.32 -9.50 24.78
CA ASP A 87 -9.96 -10.53 25.75
C ASP A 87 -8.78 -10.12 26.66
N ASP A 88 -7.90 -9.20 26.21
CA ASP A 88 -6.68 -8.80 26.95
C ASP A 88 -6.47 -7.27 26.93
N PRO A 89 -7.27 -6.51 27.72
CA PRO A 89 -7.22 -5.05 27.70
C PRO A 89 -5.90 -4.46 28.25
N ASP A 90 -5.21 -5.18 29.14
CA ASP A 90 -3.92 -4.75 29.69
C ASP A 90 -2.81 -4.81 28.65
N ARG A 91 -2.82 -5.86 27.80
CA ARG A 91 -1.89 -5.97 26.66
C ARG A 91 -2.22 -4.99 25.54
N TYR A 92 -3.50 -4.63 25.39
CA TYR A 92 -4.00 -3.75 24.34
C TYR A 92 -4.62 -2.47 24.91
N PRO A 93 -3.82 -1.57 25.52
CA PRO A 93 -4.31 -0.34 26.10
C PRO A 93 -4.77 0.67 25.04
N THR A 94 -5.61 1.61 25.45
CA THR A 94 -6.24 2.64 24.59
C THR A 94 -5.22 3.38 23.72
N GLU A 95 -4.08 3.80 24.30
CA GLU A 95 -3.04 4.56 23.63
C GLU A 95 -2.40 3.76 22.48
N LEU A 96 -2.22 2.45 22.70
CA LEU A 96 -1.67 1.54 21.70
C LEU A 96 -2.62 1.39 20.51
N LEU A 97 -3.89 1.13 20.78
CA LEU A 97 -4.92 0.96 19.74
C LEU A 97 -5.12 2.26 18.94
N ARG A 98 -5.16 3.42 19.62
CA ARG A 98 -5.20 4.74 18.96
C ARG A 98 -4.00 4.95 18.05
N ARG A 99 -2.80 4.60 18.52
CA ARG A 99 -1.57 4.70 17.72
C ARG A 99 -1.64 3.82 16.48
N TRP A 100 -2.04 2.55 16.61
CA TRP A 100 -2.17 1.65 15.46
C TRP A 100 -3.21 2.11 14.43
N LYS A 101 -4.36 2.58 14.89
CA LYS A 101 -5.37 3.21 14.02
C LYS A 101 -4.76 4.37 13.23
N GLN A 102 -4.07 5.29 13.90
CA GLN A 102 -3.44 6.45 13.27
C GLN A 102 -2.34 6.04 12.28
N GLU A 103 -1.47 5.10 12.65
CA GLU A 103 -0.40 4.57 11.79
C GLU A 103 -0.99 3.94 10.52
N HIS A 104 -2.06 3.14 10.65
CA HIS A 104 -2.74 2.52 9.52
C HIS A 104 -3.38 3.56 8.60
N GLU A 105 -4.17 4.48 9.14
CA GLU A 105 -4.87 5.51 8.36
C GLU A 105 -3.88 6.44 7.66
N LYS A 106 -2.80 6.82 8.33
CA LYS A 106 -1.73 7.62 7.74
C LYS A 106 -1.02 6.87 6.62
N ARG A 107 -0.77 5.58 6.80
CA ARG A 107 -0.19 4.74 5.73
C ARG A 107 -1.12 4.68 4.52
N ILE A 108 -2.41 4.42 4.71
CA ILE A 108 -3.40 4.45 3.62
C ILE A 108 -3.38 5.81 2.93
N GLU A 109 -3.47 6.89 3.69
CA GLU A 109 -3.48 8.25 3.15
C GLU A 109 -2.22 8.55 2.33
N ILE A 110 -1.03 8.22 2.83
CA ILE A 110 0.22 8.36 2.08
C ILE A 110 0.16 7.54 0.79
N GLN A 111 -0.38 6.32 0.83
CA GLN A 111 -0.48 5.40 -0.31
C GLN A 111 -1.57 5.74 -1.32
N THR A 112 -2.51 6.62 -0.98
CA THR A 112 -3.61 7.01 -1.86
C THR A 112 -3.57 8.49 -2.26
N ASN A 113 -2.75 9.31 -1.58
CA ASN A 113 -2.62 10.75 -1.83
C ASN A 113 -1.67 11.04 -3.00
N TYR A 114 -2.04 10.56 -4.19
CA TYR A 114 -1.25 10.65 -5.40
C TYR A 114 -2.02 11.38 -6.51
N PRO A 115 -1.69 12.64 -6.82
CA PRO A 115 -2.25 13.33 -7.97
C PRO A 115 -1.85 12.59 -9.26
N GLU A 116 -2.78 12.36 -10.18
CA GLU A 116 -2.55 11.60 -11.43
C GLU A 116 -1.35 12.08 -12.27
N GLU A 117 -0.94 13.34 -12.09
CA GLU A 117 0.13 13.98 -12.84
C GLU A 117 1.55 13.71 -12.31
N ILE A 118 1.71 13.34 -11.03
CA ILE A 118 3.02 13.26 -10.35
C ILE A 118 3.58 11.82 -10.35
N HIS A 119 2.73 10.82 -10.58
CA HIS A 119 3.06 9.40 -10.40
C HIS A 119 3.30 8.64 -11.70
N LYS A 120 3.57 9.34 -12.79
CA LYS A 120 3.79 8.76 -14.11
C LYS A 120 5.29 8.76 -14.43
N SER A 121 5.87 7.58 -14.58
CA SER A 121 7.29 7.41 -14.92
C SER A 121 7.47 6.47 -16.10
N THR A 122 8.43 6.78 -16.96
CA THR A 122 8.90 5.80 -17.94
C THR A 122 9.90 4.89 -17.24
N VAL A 123 9.65 3.58 -17.28
CA VAL A 123 10.54 2.57 -16.70
C VAL A 123 11.73 2.38 -17.63
N VAL A 124 12.95 2.30 -17.10
CA VAL A 124 14.13 1.89 -17.87
C VAL A 124 14.53 0.50 -17.37
N LEU A 125 14.20 -0.52 -18.15
CA LEU A 125 14.54 -1.90 -17.81
C LEU A 125 15.89 -2.25 -18.43
N PHE A 126 16.90 -2.42 -17.59
CA PHE A 126 18.23 -2.85 -18.01
C PHE A 126 18.42 -4.34 -17.76
N THR A 127 18.76 -5.11 -18.80
CA THR A 127 19.08 -6.53 -18.67
C THR A 127 20.36 -6.88 -19.42
N VAL A 128 21.16 -7.73 -18.77
CA VAL A 128 22.39 -8.30 -19.34
C VAL A 128 22.28 -9.81 -19.37
N LYS A 129 23.02 -10.45 -20.28
CA LYS A 129 23.15 -11.91 -20.30
C LYS A 129 23.84 -12.40 -19.02
N ILE A 130 23.20 -13.30 -18.29
CA ILE A 130 23.75 -14.02 -17.14
C ILE A 130 23.93 -15.48 -17.54
N LYS A 131 25.18 -15.92 -17.69
CA LYS A 131 25.53 -17.23 -18.30
C LYS A 131 24.90 -17.35 -19.70
N ASN A 132 23.96 -18.29 -19.87
CA ASN A 132 23.30 -18.55 -21.16
C ASN A 132 21.85 -18.05 -21.19
N ARG A 133 21.48 -17.08 -20.32
CA ARG A 133 20.10 -16.60 -20.20
C ARG A 133 20.05 -15.08 -20.07
N ILE A 134 19.03 -14.47 -20.65
CA ILE A 134 18.65 -13.08 -20.40
C ILE A 134 17.50 -13.10 -19.37
N PRO A 135 17.66 -12.47 -18.19
CA PRO A 135 16.62 -12.43 -17.18
C PRO A 135 15.37 -11.71 -17.71
N ARG A 136 14.18 -12.27 -17.44
CA ARG A 136 12.91 -11.57 -17.68
C ARG A 136 12.48 -10.90 -16.39
N ILE A 137 12.32 -9.58 -16.42
CA ILE A 137 11.79 -8.82 -15.28
C ILE A 137 10.26 -8.87 -15.36
N ASN A 138 9.63 -9.43 -14.33
CA ASN A 138 8.16 -9.49 -14.23
C ASN A 138 7.59 -8.06 -14.11
N PRO A 139 6.59 -7.69 -14.93
CA PRO A 139 5.89 -6.41 -14.81
C PRO A 139 5.40 -6.04 -13.42
N GLU A 140 4.99 -7.02 -12.63
CA GLU A 140 4.55 -6.81 -11.26
C GLU A 140 5.71 -6.41 -10.33
N ALA A 141 6.90 -6.98 -10.55
CA ALA A 141 8.06 -6.71 -9.72
C ALA A 141 8.51 -5.24 -9.82
N TYR A 142 8.63 -4.70 -11.05
CA TYR A 142 8.99 -3.29 -11.20
C TYR A 142 7.85 -2.36 -10.81
N ARG A 143 6.57 -2.72 -11.01
CA ARG A 143 5.44 -1.91 -10.50
C ARG A 143 5.48 -1.76 -8.99
N ASN A 144 5.76 -2.85 -8.28
CA ASN A 144 5.91 -2.83 -6.82
C ASN A 144 7.15 -2.04 -6.39
N ALA A 145 8.28 -2.18 -7.09
CA ALA A 145 9.51 -1.43 -6.80
C ALA A 145 9.37 0.08 -7.06
N MET A 146 8.56 0.45 -8.07
CA MET A 146 8.31 1.84 -8.43
C MET A 146 7.34 2.53 -7.47
N PHE A 147 6.57 1.79 -6.67
CA PHE A 147 5.57 2.36 -5.78
C PHE A 147 6.19 3.49 -4.94
N PRO A 148 5.63 4.71 -4.97
CA PRO A 148 4.27 5.04 -5.41
C PRO A 148 4.07 5.49 -6.87
N LYS A 149 5.10 5.39 -7.70
CA LYS A 149 5.04 5.74 -9.13
C LYS A 149 4.54 4.55 -9.95
N TYR A 150 3.92 4.86 -11.07
CA TYR A 150 3.34 3.91 -12.01
C TYR A 150 3.96 4.09 -13.40
N PRO A 151 4.19 2.98 -14.13
CA PRO A 151 4.67 3.02 -15.50
C PRO A 151 3.64 3.68 -16.44
N VAL A 152 4.10 4.57 -17.32
CA VAL A 152 3.23 5.21 -18.35
C VAL A 152 3.05 4.36 -19.60
N ASP A 153 3.98 3.44 -19.85
CA ASP A 153 4.06 2.58 -21.04
C ASP A 153 4.87 1.31 -20.70
N GLU A 154 5.28 0.55 -21.72
CA GLU A 154 6.12 -0.65 -21.55
C GLU A 154 7.56 -0.37 -21.07
N GLY A 155 7.95 0.90 -20.97
CA GLY A 155 9.30 1.32 -20.62
C GLY A 155 10.32 1.20 -21.77
N ILE A 156 11.53 1.67 -21.50
CA ILE A 156 12.71 1.56 -22.35
C ILE A 156 13.43 0.28 -21.95
N LYS A 157 13.36 -0.75 -22.82
CA LYS A 157 14.05 -2.03 -22.60
C LYS A 157 15.45 -1.97 -23.22
N ILE A 158 16.47 -2.04 -22.38
CA ILE A 158 17.88 -2.05 -22.76
C ILE A 158 18.43 -3.45 -22.46
N GLU A 159 18.39 -4.30 -23.48
CA GLU A 159 19.01 -5.62 -23.42
C GLU A 159 20.40 -5.58 -24.06
N ILE A 160 21.40 -6.13 -23.35
CA ILE A 160 22.77 -6.33 -23.84
C ILE A 160 23.08 -7.84 -23.81
N PRO A 161 22.81 -8.56 -24.92
CA PRO A 161 22.97 -10.02 -24.97
C PRO A 161 24.43 -10.46 -24.94
N ASP A 162 25.36 -9.61 -25.38
CA ASP A 162 26.79 -9.92 -25.50
C ASP A 162 27.63 -9.19 -24.45
N PHE A 163 27.02 -8.91 -23.29
CA PHE A 163 27.72 -8.32 -22.16
C PHE A 163 28.73 -9.33 -21.58
N ASP A 164 30.00 -8.95 -21.59
CA ASP A 164 31.05 -9.65 -20.85
C ASP A 164 31.53 -8.79 -19.68
N ARG A 165 31.35 -9.32 -18.46
CA ARG A 165 31.81 -8.68 -17.23
C ARG A 165 33.35 -8.64 -17.12
N HIS A 166 34.04 -9.47 -17.90
CA HIS A 166 35.49 -9.56 -17.96
C HIS A 166 36.09 -8.79 -19.13
N GLY A 167 35.25 -8.05 -19.88
CA GLY A 167 35.71 -7.28 -21.01
C GLY A 167 36.70 -6.18 -20.62
N ASP A 168 37.47 -5.75 -21.62
CA ASP A 168 38.45 -4.68 -21.49
C ASP A 168 37.81 -3.28 -21.50
N GLU A 169 38.63 -2.24 -21.30
CA GLU A 169 38.16 -0.85 -21.27
C GLU A 169 37.43 -0.42 -22.55
N VAL A 170 37.81 -0.97 -23.70
CA VAL A 170 37.19 -0.68 -25.00
C VAL A 170 35.82 -1.32 -25.10
N GLU A 171 35.68 -2.56 -24.63
CA GLU A 171 34.42 -3.29 -24.54
C GLU A 171 33.44 -2.59 -23.59
N TRP A 172 33.89 -2.21 -22.38
CA TRP A 172 33.11 -1.43 -21.42
C TRP A 172 32.64 -0.09 -22.00
N SER A 173 33.54 0.63 -22.68
CA SER A 173 33.22 1.89 -23.36
C SER A 173 32.21 1.70 -24.48
N THR A 174 32.20 0.53 -25.12
CA THR A 174 31.25 0.20 -26.19
C THR A 174 29.87 -0.14 -25.61
N TYR A 175 29.80 -0.84 -24.47
CA TYR A 175 28.54 -1.07 -23.76
C TYR A 175 27.93 0.24 -23.27
N ALA A 176 28.73 1.12 -22.66
CA ALA A 176 28.28 2.43 -22.19
C ALA A 176 27.68 3.28 -23.32
N ARG A 177 28.38 3.40 -24.45
CA ARG A 177 27.88 4.10 -25.65
C ARG A 177 26.60 3.47 -26.21
N THR A 178 26.47 2.14 -26.14
CA THR A 178 25.26 1.44 -26.58
C THR A 178 24.05 1.77 -25.69
N ILE A 179 24.24 1.79 -24.37
CA ILE A 179 23.21 2.19 -23.41
C ILE A 179 22.80 3.64 -23.66
N GLU A 180 23.78 4.55 -23.73
CA GLU A 180 23.57 5.97 -23.94
C GLU A 180 22.79 6.24 -25.23
N ARG A 181 23.19 5.61 -26.35
CA ARG A 181 22.49 5.72 -27.63
C ARG A 181 21.04 5.24 -27.52
N LYS A 182 20.80 4.08 -26.91
CA LYS A 182 19.43 3.53 -26.75
C LYS A 182 18.54 4.44 -25.91
N ILE A 183 19.06 4.99 -24.81
CA ILE A 183 18.34 5.96 -23.98
C ILE A 183 18.07 7.22 -24.81
N LYS A 184 19.11 7.81 -25.40
CA LYS A 184 19.01 9.07 -26.15
C LYS A 184 18.01 8.98 -27.30
N THR A 185 18.07 7.91 -28.11
CA THR A 185 17.09 7.67 -29.19
C THR A 185 15.67 7.67 -28.65
N ARG A 186 15.39 6.97 -27.54
CA ARG A 186 14.03 6.89 -27.00
C ARG A 186 13.56 8.18 -26.30
N VAL A 187 14.49 8.94 -25.72
CA VAL A 187 14.23 10.27 -25.15
C VAL A 187 13.96 11.30 -26.24
N GLU A 188 14.66 11.21 -27.37
CA GLU A 188 14.54 12.14 -28.50
C GLU A 188 13.36 11.82 -29.43
N GLU A 189 13.05 10.55 -29.68
CA GLU A 189 11.86 10.09 -30.42
C GLU A 189 10.54 10.36 -29.67
N GLY A 190 10.60 10.58 -28.35
CA GLY A 190 9.43 10.97 -27.54
C GLY A 190 8.95 12.41 -27.76
N LYS A 191 9.54 13.16 -28.71
CA LYS A 191 9.18 14.56 -28.99
C LYS A 191 7.83 14.74 -29.68
N ASP A 192 7.27 13.70 -30.31
CA ASP A 192 6.11 13.88 -31.17
C ASP A 192 4.75 13.70 -30.49
N GLU A 193 4.65 13.59 -29.14
CA GLU A 193 3.41 13.99 -28.43
C GLU A 193 3.48 14.02 -26.89
N LYS A 194 4.49 13.42 -26.22
CA LYS A 194 4.59 13.44 -24.75
C LYS A 194 6.05 13.51 -24.25
N LYS A 195 6.49 14.71 -23.89
CA LYS A 195 7.76 14.95 -23.19
C LYS A 195 7.82 14.10 -21.90
N ILE A 196 8.78 13.18 -21.81
CA ILE A 196 8.98 12.34 -20.62
C ILE A 196 9.36 13.25 -19.43
N LYS A 197 8.57 13.20 -18.35
CA LYS A 197 8.76 14.05 -17.16
C LYS A 197 9.67 13.42 -16.10
N HIS A 198 9.75 12.08 -16.06
CA HIS A 198 10.46 11.35 -15.02
C HIS A 198 10.83 9.92 -15.46
N PHE A 199 12.05 9.46 -15.12
CA PHE A 199 12.53 8.09 -15.35
C PHE A 199 12.66 7.32 -14.03
N SER A 200 12.34 6.03 -14.04
CA SER A 200 12.65 5.11 -12.94
C SER A 200 13.49 3.96 -13.49
N VAL A 201 14.65 3.72 -12.87
CA VAL A 201 15.62 2.68 -13.25
C VAL A 201 15.52 1.54 -12.25
#